data_AF-A0A9P1JZE6-F1
#
_entry.id   AF-A0A9P1JZE6-F1
#
_cell.length_a   1.000
_cell.length_b   1.000
_cell.length_c   1.000
_cell.angle_alpha   90.00
_cell.angle_beta   90.00
_cell.angle_gamma   90.00
#
_symmetry.space_group_name_H-M   'P 1'
#
loop_
_entity.id
_entity.type
_entity.pdbx_description
1 polymer ?
#
loop_
_entity_poly.entity_id
_entity_poly.type
_entity_poly.pdbx_seq_one_letter_code
_entity_poly.pdbx_strand_id
1 'polypeptide(L)'
;MRVFLVRIEEQPLTVTEPAPLDLSGVVRPPPRVEAGRSLAMVRAFTRRPVWRPPVPAAVPPPLRASVRTTLATVQGYVMLGASPFGAAPFGARRDRLSLAIGDVMLRYGSINYVDRDHREFEDGLRTPSFSRTILTGGTVGGWATASLGDLELDNLEGERSDLLRRVAVDGRPVEVLQPRPDGTTEVVFECTARDIVPGDDDTVRIRLRDWDYLLDKPAQTATYPDDAPPEIANRRRPFGYGPCNNVTPTRIATTAPAYQFNDGPSRALRAVYVAGIPQLPADLAAIDLAASTFTLAAEPAGDVTCDFDGLVVDGVYLNTTALVIDDLAFRRGGLPATRKSVRHFERFAADMPGEVQLYVSHGEEPTVLSLIQRLLAPCGWGAFSWRGQLQVGVWKVATGAPRCLLSKAEGTLISLQPAELPTEVYPPPWRLRGGYDRNWTPQTASQLKGDDTPGAADPVGGPERRRWLARGQEIAEAKDEVTRDRLHLGAQDPAVVETCLADKIGCETVLQASLAHWLGNRAQYRVVPDTPPFFFDIGDEVAIQWDGHGLEGGQIGVVAEVAEGEWTELVIEV
;
A
#
# COMPACT_ATOMS: atom_id res chain seq x y z
N MET A 1 2.77 -19.42 -53.15
CA MET A 1 3.29 -19.29 -51.78
C MET A 1 4.57 -18.46 -51.85
N ARG A 2 4.61 -17.27 -51.22
CA ARG A 2 5.84 -16.46 -51.14
C ARG A 2 6.51 -16.78 -49.81
N VAL A 3 7.74 -17.28 -49.85
CA VAL A 3 8.57 -17.49 -48.66
C VAL A 3 9.41 -16.24 -48.48
N PHE A 4 9.33 -15.63 -47.30
CA PHE A 4 10.17 -14.51 -46.91
C PHE A 4 11.32 -15.06 -46.06
N LEU A 5 12.56 -14.79 -46.48
CA LEU A 5 13.75 -15.10 -45.69
C LEU A 5 14.11 -13.86 -44.88
N VAL A 6 13.88 -13.93 -43.57
CA VAL A 6 14.33 -12.91 -42.62
C VAL A 6 15.73 -13.30 -42.15
N ARG A 7 16.70 -12.42 -42.34
CA ARG A 7 18.05 -12.56 -41.77
C ARG A 7 18.18 -11.54 -40.64
N ILE A 8 18.43 -12.04 -39.43
CA ILE A 8 18.78 -11.24 -38.26
C ILE A 8 20.28 -11.41 -38.04
N GLU A 9 21.00 -10.34 -37.71
CA GLU A 9 22.40 -10.44 -37.31
C GLU A 9 22.47 -10.72 -35.82
N GLU A 10 22.73 -11.98 -35.47
CA GLU A 10 22.92 -12.40 -34.09
C GLU A 10 24.31 -11.95 -33.60
N GLN A 11 24.32 -10.98 -32.68
CA GLN A 11 25.46 -10.79 -31.79
C GLN A 11 25.17 -11.58 -30.51
N PRO A 12 25.80 -12.76 -30.29
CA PRO A 12 25.56 -13.53 -29.09
C PRO A 12 26.03 -12.74 -27.87
N LEU A 13 25.09 -12.48 -26.97
CA LEU A 13 25.38 -12.03 -25.61
C LEU A 13 26.46 -12.93 -25.00
N THR A 14 27.54 -12.33 -24.51
CA THR A 14 28.57 -13.06 -23.74
C THR A 14 28.11 -13.31 -22.30
N VAL A 15 26.82 -13.66 -22.15
CA VAL A 15 26.22 -14.10 -20.90
C VAL A 15 26.67 -15.53 -20.69
N THR A 16 27.35 -15.77 -19.58
CA THR A 16 27.62 -17.14 -19.12
C THR A 16 26.26 -17.78 -18.86
N GLU A 17 25.98 -18.95 -19.44
CA GLU A 17 24.76 -19.69 -19.11
C GLU A 17 24.64 -19.79 -17.59
N PRO A 18 23.51 -19.36 -16.98
CA PRO A 18 23.35 -19.43 -15.55
C PRO A 18 23.54 -20.87 -15.10
N ALA A 19 24.47 -21.09 -14.17
CA ALA A 19 24.73 -22.42 -13.65
C ALA A 19 23.43 -23.01 -13.09
N PRO A 20 23.12 -24.29 -13.37
CA PRO A 20 21.87 -24.91 -12.97
C PRO A 20 21.70 -24.81 -11.44
N LEU A 21 20.50 -24.40 -11.01
CA LEU A 21 20.21 -24.18 -9.60
C LEU A 21 20.17 -25.53 -8.86
N ASP A 22 20.68 -25.60 -7.63
CA ASP A 22 20.47 -26.78 -6.79
C ASP A 22 19.02 -26.79 -6.27
N LEU A 23 18.15 -27.48 -7.01
CA LEU A 23 16.73 -27.62 -6.69
C LEU A 23 16.45 -28.66 -5.60
N SER A 24 17.46 -29.40 -5.12
CA SER A 24 17.26 -30.54 -4.20
C SER A 24 16.82 -30.12 -2.80
N GLY A 25 17.24 -28.93 -2.35
CA GLY A 25 16.85 -28.34 -1.06
C GLY A 25 15.64 -27.42 -1.10
N VAL A 26 15.10 -27.11 -2.29
CA VAL A 26 13.98 -26.15 -2.43
C VAL A 26 12.66 -26.80 -2.01
N VAL A 27 11.90 -26.14 -1.15
CA VAL A 27 10.60 -26.65 -0.68
C VAL A 27 9.62 -26.81 -1.84
N ARG A 28 8.80 -27.86 -1.84
CA ARG A 28 7.68 -27.99 -2.80
C ARG A 28 6.43 -27.35 -2.18
N PRO A 29 5.60 -26.64 -2.96
CA PRO A 29 4.35 -26.14 -2.42
C PRO A 29 3.46 -27.32 -1.97
N PRO A 30 2.54 -27.11 -1.01
CA PRO A 30 1.53 -28.11 -0.71
C PRO A 30 0.69 -28.35 -1.98
N PRO A 31 0.30 -29.61 -2.28
CA PRO A 31 -0.54 -29.90 -3.43
C PRO A 31 -1.90 -29.21 -3.28
N ARG A 32 -2.54 -28.89 -4.41
CA ARG A 32 -3.92 -28.41 -4.39
C ARG A 32 -4.84 -29.51 -3.84
N VAL A 33 -5.24 -29.37 -2.58
CA VAL A 33 -6.37 -30.13 -2.03
C VAL A 33 -7.61 -29.66 -2.82
N GLU A 34 -8.42 -30.59 -3.33
CA GLU A 34 -9.70 -30.24 -3.96
C GLU A 34 -10.45 -29.26 -3.04
N ALA A 35 -10.89 -28.13 -3.59
CA ALA A 35 -11.42 -27.00 -2.85
C ALA A 35 -12.85 -27.26 -2.31
N GLY A 36 -13.02 -28.36 -1.60
CA GLY A 36 -14.22 -28.71 -0.88
C GLY A 36 -14.32 -27.88 0.39
N ARG A 37 -15.13 -26.81 0.32
CA ARG A 37 -15.59 -25.89 1.38
C ARG A 37 -14.76 -24.61 1.54
N SER A 38 -15.40 -23.49 1.19
CA SER A 38 -15.04 -22.14 1.62
C SER A 38 -16.23 -21.49 2.32
N LEU A 39 -15.97 -20.63 3.30
CA LEU A 39 -16.97 -19.86 4.03
C LEU A 39 -16.64 -18.38 3.92
N ALA A 40 -17.64 -17.51 3.75
CA ALA A 40 -17.47 -16.07 3.79
C ALA A 40 -18.26 -15.46 4.95
N MET A 41 -17.62 -14.54 5.67
CA MET A 41 -18.22 -13.87 6.82
C MET A 41 -18.07 -12.35 6.66
N VAL A 42 -19.19 -11.64 6.64
CA VAL A 42 -19.24 -10.17 6.57
C VAL A 42 -19.75 -9.64 7.91
N ARG A 43 -18.96 -8.82 8.60
CA ARG A 43 -19.33 -8.26 9.91
C ARG A 43 -19.85 -6.82 9.76
N ALA A 44 -21.17 -6.64 9.70
CA ALA A 44 -21.77 -5.31 9.66
C ALA A 44 -22.17 -4.82 11.06
N PHE A 45 -21.31 -4.00 11.68
CA PHE A 45 -21.63 -3.36 12.96
C PHE A 45 -22.80 -2.38 12.83
N THR A 46 -23.66 -2.35 13.84
CA THR A 46 -24.93 -1.62 13.86
C THR A 46 -24.82 -0.10 13.64
N ARG A 47 -25.97 0.52 13.29
CA ARG A 47 -26.09 1.97 13.08
C ARG A 47 -25.49 2.75 14.25
N ARG A 48 -24.67 3.77 13.97
CA ARG A 48 -24.40 4.84 14.96
C ARG A 48 -25.75 5.35 15.48
N PRO A 49 -25.96 5.48 16.80
CA PRO A 49 -27.17 6.08 17.32
C PRO A 49 -27.25 7.52 16.83
N VAL A 50 -28.27 7.84 16.04
CA VAL A 50 -28.58 9.22 15.68
C VAL A 50 -28.88 9.96 16.97
N TRP A 51 -28.10 11.00 17.27
CA TRP A 51 -28.33 11.87 18.42
C TRP A 51 -29.76 12.42 18.32
N ARG A 52 -30.61 12.02 19.27
CA ARG A 52 -31.93 12.63 19.45
C ARG A 52 -31.80 13.72 20.50
N PRO A 53 -32.22 14.96 20.24
CA PRO A 53 -32.32 15.96 21.29
C PRO A 53 -33.27 15.45 22.39
N PRO A 54 -33.03 15.79 23.67
CA PRO A 54 -33.86 15.33 24.77
C PRO A 54 -35.30 15.83 24.61
N VAL A 55 -36.25 14.88 24.57
CA VAL A 55 -37.68 15.20 24.61
C VAL A 55 -38.01 15.74 26.01
N PRO A 56 -38.68 16.90 26.14
CA PRO A 56 -39.10 17.41 27.44
C PRO A 56 -39.99 16.41 28.18
N ALA A 57 -39.76 16.21 29.48
CA ALA A 57 -40.47 15.22 30.27
C ALA A 57 -41.99 15.51 30.31
N ALA A 58 -42.77 14.61 29.72
CA ALA A 58 -44.23 14.64 29.85
C ALA A 58 -44.66 14.20 31.25
N VAL A 59 -45.56 14.97 31.87
CA VAL A 59 -46.09 14.71 33.21
C VAL A 59 -46.90 13.40 33.23
N PRO A 60 -46.65 12.47 34.17
CA PRO A 60 -47.39 11.22 34.23
C PRO A 60 -48.80 11.43 34.84
N PRO A 61 -49.88 10.90 34.22
CA PRO A 61 -51.20 10.84 34.83
C PRO A 61 -51.28 9.75 35.93
N PRO A 62 -52.23 9.83 36.87
CA PRO A 62 -52.23 9.00 38.07
C PRO A 62 -52.60 7.53 37.82
N LEU A 63 -51.98 6.65 38.60
CA LEU A 63 -52.19 5.20 38.59
C LEU A 63 -53.65 4.79 38.82
N ARG A 64 -54.12 3.83 38.02
CA ARG A 64 -55.14 2.84 38.44
C ARG A 64 -54.63 1.45 38.11
N ALA A 65 -54.56 0.60 39.14
CA ALA A 65 -54.05 -0.75 39.03
C ALA A 65 -55.10 -1.72 38.49
N SER A 66 -54.68 -2.64 37.61
CA SER A 66 -55.28 -3.97 37.51
C SER A 66 -54.15 -5.00 37.36
N VAL A 67 -54.29 -6.10 38.12
CA VAL A 67 -53.21 -7.07 38.33
C VAL A 67 -53.22 -8.14 37.25
N ARG A 68 -52.07 -8.42 36.64
CA ARG A 68 -51.79 -9.75 36.07
C ARG A 68 -50.39 -10.22 36.45
N THR A 69 -50.36 -11.16 37.38
CA THR A 69 -49.19 -11.97 37.74
C THR A 69 -48.70 -12.76 36.54
N THR A 70 -47.38 -12.86 36.36
CA THR A 70 -46.77 -13.92 35.54
C THR A 70 -45.71 -14.58 36.40
N LEU A 71 -45.93 -15.84 36.77
CA LEU A 71 -44.95 -16.65 37.50
C LEU A 71 -43.82 -17.07 36.56
N ALA A 72 -42.61 -17.17 37.12
CA ALA A 72 -41.56 -18.00 36.56
C ALA A 72 -41.77 -19.46 37.00
N THR A 73 -41.57 -20.42 36.08
CA THR A 73 -41.50 -21.86 36.38
C THR A 73 -40.44 -22.54 35.51
N VAL A 74 -39.88 -23.63 36.04
CA VAL A 74 -38.70 -24.35 35.53
C VAL A 74 -39.06 -25.83 35.25
N GLN A 75 -38.47 -26.40 34.20
CA GLN A 75 -38.30 -27.85 33.89
C GLN A 75 -39.50 -28.78 33.52
N GLY A 76 -39.17 -29.79 32.70
CA GLY A 76 -39.91 -31.05 32.45
C GLY A 76 -40.98 -30.98 31.34
N TYR A 77 -41.20 -31.94 30.43
CA TYR A 77 -40.74 -33.32 30.20
C TYR A 77 -40.99 -33.66 28.69
N VAL A 78 -40.56 -34.76 28.03
CA VAL A 78 -39.78 -35.97 28.37
C VAL A 78 -39.09 -36.49 27.07
N MET A 79 -38.08 -37.37 27.15
CA MET A 79 -37.79 -38.34 26.07
C MET A 79 -37.45 -39.72 26.64
N LEU A 80 -38.21 -40.74 26.22
CA LEU A 80 -37.93 -42.16 26.39
C LEU A 80 -38.18 -42.83 25.05
N GLY A 81 -37.18 -43.53 24.52
CA GLY A 81 -37.30 -44.23 23.23
C GLY A 81 -35.94 -44.41 22.56
N ALA A 82 -35.32 -45.58 22.73
CA ALA A 82 -34.21 -46.00 21.89
C ALA A 82 -34.77 -46.62 20.60
N SER A 83 -34.21 -46.27 19.45
CA SER A 83 -34.43 -46.98 18.18
C SER A 83 -33.11 -47.23 17.48
N PRO A 84 -32.68 -48.49 17.27
CA PRO A 84 -31.71 -48.81 16.23
C PRO A 84 -32.40 -48.75 14.85
N PHE A 85 -31.62 -48.50 13.80
CA PHE A 85 -32.02 -48.41 12.38
C PHE A 85 -32.77 -47.14 11.92
N GLY A 86 -32.05 -46.25 11.21
CA GLY A 86 -32.39 -45.87 9.83
C GLY A 86 -33.42 -44.77 9.54
N ALA A 87 -32.98 -43.81 8.69
CA ALA A 87 -33.76 -42.85 7.89
C ALA A 87 -34.32 -41.57 8.56
N ALA A 88 -33.99 -40.44 7.93
CA ALA A 88 -34.60 -39.10 8.07
C ALA A 88 -35.80 -38.97 7.08
N PRO A 89 -36.48 -37.82 6.86
CA PRO A 89 -36.24 -36.46 7.40
C PRO A 89 -37.52 -35.70 7.85
N PHE A 90 -37.42 -34.35 7.89
CA PHE A 90 -38.41 -33.29 8.15
C PHE A 90 -38.54 -32.75 9.58
N GLY A 91 -38.29 -31.44 9.69
CA GLY A 91 -38.40 -30.65 10.92
C GLY A 91 -37.97 -29.20 10.68
N ALA A 92 -38.67 -28.48 9.79
CA ALA A 92 -38.27 -27.15 9.36
C ALA A 92 -38.30 -26.10 10.47
N ARG A 93 -37.25 -25.27 10.55
CA ARG A 93 -37.35 -23.88 11.01
C ARG A 93 -36.75 -22.93 9.99
N ARG A 94 -37.62 -22.17 9.33
CA ARG A 94 -37.25 -20.85 8.80
C ARG A 94 -36.98 -19.95 9.99
N ASP A 95 -35.72 -19.75 10.34
CA ASP A 95 -35.34 -18.62 11.19
C ASP A 95 -35.42 -17.33 10.35
N ARG A 96 -36.65 -16.85 10.26
CA ARG A 96 -37.03 -15.53 9.79
C ARG A 96 -36.04 -14.52 10.37
N LEU A 97 -35.26 -13.88 9.51
CA LEU A 97 -34.11 -13.05 9.85
C LEU A 97 -34.48 -11.97 10.89
N SER A 98 -34.32 -12.34 12.16
CA SER A 98 -34.83 -11.60 13.30
C SER A 98 -33.75 -10.62 13.73
N LEU A 99 -33.71 -9.50 13.00
CA LEU A 99 -32.91 -8.32 13.29
C LEU A 99 -33.29 -7.70 14.64
N ALA A 100 -32.85 -8.36 15.72
CA ALA A 100 -32.62 -7.72 16.99
C ALA A 100 -31.58 -6.61 16.80
N ILE A 101 -31.64 -5.59 17.64
CA ILE A 101 -30.73 -4.44 17.58
C ILE A 101 -29.36 -4.89 18.11
N GLY A 102 -28.53 -5.41 17.20
CA GLY A 102 -27.21 -5.98 17.42
C GLY A 102 -26.53 -6.25 16.08
N ASP A 103 -25.21 -6.48 16.10
CA ASP A 103 -24.39 -6.49 14.89
C ASP A 103 -24.81 -7.59 13.90
N VAL A 104 -24.95 -7.20 12.64
CA VAL A 104 -25.45 -8.05 11.56
C VAL A 104 -24.26 -8.75 10.92
N MET A 105 -23.96 -9.94 11.45
CA MET A 105 -22.95 -10.82 10.87
C MET A 105 -23.63 -11.71 9.81
N LEU A 106 -23.34 -11.47 8.54
CA LEU A 106 -23.75 -12.34 7.44
C LEU A 106 -22.74 -13.49 7.31
N ARG A 107 -23.24 -14.70 7.07
CA ARG A 107 -22.46 -15.95 7.04
C ARG A 107 -22.94 -16.82 5.88
N TYR A 108 -22.05 -17.11 4.96
CA TYR A 108 -22.33 -17.93 3.78
C TYR A 108 -21.26 -19.01 3.63
N GLY A 109 -21.63 -20.14 3.01
CA GLY A 109 -20.73 -21.21 2.63
C GLY A 109 -20.94 -21.65 1.19
N SER A 110 -19.99 -22.42 0.67
CA SER A 110 -20.11 -23.13 -0.61
C SER A 110 -20.78 -24.51 -0.47
N ILE A 111 -21.15 -24.89 0.76
CA ILE A 111 -22.06 -25.97 1.17
C ILE A 111 -22.62 -25.60 2.55
N ASN A 112 -23.72 -26.24 2.97
CA ASN A 112 -24.17 -26.19 4.36
C ASN A 112 -23.09 -26.75 5.31
N TYR A 113 -22.64 -25.93 6.25
CA TYR A 113 -21.62 -26.24 7.26
C TYR A 113 -22.06 -25.76 8.63
N VAL A 114 -21.60 -26.43 9.69
CA VAL A 114 -21.90 -26.07 11.08
C VAL A 114 -20.57 -25.86 11.81
N ASP A 115 -20.36 -24.68 12.39
CA ASP A 115 -19.15 -24.40 13.18
C ASP A 115 -19.14 -25.15 14.52
N ARG A 116 -17.98 -25.10 15.20
CA ARG A 116 -17.79 -25.69 16.53
C ARG A 116 -18.75 -25.15 17.61
N ASP A 117 -19.38 -23.99 17.37
CA ASP A 117 -20.36 -23.36 18.27
C ASP A 117 -21.81 -23.73 17.86
N HIS A 118 -21.97 -24.72 16.97
CA HIS A 118 -23.23 -25.19 16.39
C HIS A 118 -24.02 -24.14 15.59
N ARG A 119 -23.35 -23.15 14.99
CA ARG A 119 -23.99 -22.21 14.07
C ARG A 119 -23.88 -22.72 12.64
N GLU A 120 -25.03 -22.85 11.99
CA GLU A 120 -25.16 -23.24 10.59
C GLU A 120 -24.81 -22.06 9.66
N PHE A 121 -24.18 -22.38 8.53
CA PHE A 121 -23.83 -21.47 7.45
C PHE A 121 -24.67 -21.87 6.24
N GLU A 122 -25.41 -20.90 5.68
CA GLU A 122 -26.21 -21.13 4.48
C GLU A 122 -25.33 -21.32 3.25
N ASP A 123 -25.67 -22.31 2.42
CA ASP A 123 -25.14 -22.41 1.07
C ASP A 123 -25.55 -21.21 0.20
N GLY A 124 -24.70 -20.87 -0.78
CA GLY A 124 -24.91 -19.77 -1.71
C GLY A 124 -23.66 -18.91 -1.99
N LEU A 125 -22.49 -19.28 -1.51
CA LEU A 125 -21.24 -18.60 -1.85
C LEU A 125 -20.68 -19.13 -3.18
N ARG A 126 -20.58 -18.27 -4.20
CA ARG A 126 -19.87 -18.55 -5.45
C ARG A 126 -18.43 -18.02 -5.39
N THR A 127 -17.57 -18.53 -6.28
CA THR A 127 -16.11 -18.37 -6.21
C THR A 127 -15.68 -16.90 -6.08
N PRO A 128 -14.91 -16.51 -5.04
CA PRO A 128 -14.33 -15.19 -4.97
C PRO A 128 -13.25 -15.05 -6.05
N SER A 129 -13.33 -13.98 -6.83
CA SER A 129 -12.25 -13.60 -7.76
C SER A 129 -11.47 -12.42 -7.19
N PHE A 130 -10.17 -12.36 -7.44
CA PHE A 130 -9.28 -11.31 -6.95
C PHE A 130 -8.05 -11.21 -7.83
N SER A 131 -7.50 -10.02 -8.04
CA SER A 131 -6.16 -9.89 -8.63
C SER A 131 -5.43 -8.65 -8.13
N ARG A 132 -4.12 -8.75 -8.05
CA ARG A 132 -3.20 -7.64 -7.72
C ARG A 132 -2.03 -7.70 -8.68
N THR A 133 -1.62 -6.54 -9.18
CA THR A 133 -0.47 -6.42 -10.08
C THR A 133 0.29 -5.14 -9.77
N ILE A 134 1.63 -5.21 -9.81
CA ILE A 134 2.51 -4.02 -9.84
C ILE A 134 2.97 -3.68 -11.27
N LEU A 135 2.41 -4.35 -12.29
CA LEU A 135 2.66 -4.11 -13.70
C LEU A 135 1.75 -2.97 -14.22
N THR A 136 1.74 -1.84 -13.51
CA THR A 136 0.79 -0.75 -13.74
C THR A 136 1.35 0.27 -14.74
N GLY A 137 0.52 0.67 -15.70
CA GLY A 137 0.83 1.77 -16.63
C GLY A 137 2.02 1.52 -17.56
N GLY A 138 2.39 0.26 -17.80
CA GLY A 138 3.55 -0.10 -18.63
C GLY A 138 4.89 -0.06 -17.89
N THR A 139 4.89 0.20 -16.57
CA THR A 139 6.06 0.16 -15.68
C THR A 139 5.99 -1.02 -14.69
N VAL A 140 7.07 -1.29 -13.96
CA VAL A 140 7.09 -2.26 -12.86
C VAL A 140 7.45 -1.56 -11.54
N GLY A 141 6.59 -1.69 -10.54
CA GLY A 141 6.77 -1.10 -9.21
C GLY A 141 5.67 -0.10 -8.83
N GLY A 142 5.94 0.74 -7.83
CA GLY A 142 4.95 1.69 -7.31
C GLY A 142 3.86 1.02 -6.48
N TRP A 143 2.65 1.59 -6.47
CA TRP A 143 1.54 1.01 -5.72
C TRP A 143 0.82 -0.04 -6.56
N ALA A 144 0.69 -1.26 -6.03
CA ALA A 144 -0.02 -2.34 -6.69
C ALA A 144 -1.48 -1.94 -6.95
N THR A 145 -1.92 -2.07 -8.20
CA THR A 145 -3.33 -1.98 -8.54
C THR A 145 -4.01 -3.29 -8.16
N ALA A 146 -4.85 -3.25 -7.14
CA ALA A 146 -5.80 -4.32 -6.82
C ALA A 146 -7.03 -4.19 -7.72
N SER A 147 -7.38 -5.26 -8.42
CA SER A 147 -8.71 -5.39 -9.02
C SER A 147 -9.73 -5.62 -7.91
N LEU A 148 -10.86 -4.92 -8.01
CA LEU A 148 -11.98 -5.06 -7.10
C LEU A 148 -12.55 -6.47 -7.26
N GLY A 149 -12.23 -7.35 -6.30
CA GLY A 149 -12.75 -8.72 -6.30
C GLY A 149 -14.25 -8.73 -6.05
N ASP A 150 -14.99 -9.61 -6.70
CA ASP A 150 -16.42 -9.77 -6.46
C ASP A 150 -16.69 -11.04 -5.64
N LEU A 151 -17.51 -10.88 -4.60
CA LEU A 151 -18.12 -11.99 -3.87
C LEU A 151 -19.55 -12.18 -4.39
N GLU A 152 -19.74 -13.22 -5.19
CA GLU A 152 -21.05 -13.58 -5.71
C GLU A 152 -21.84 -14.41 -4.68
N LEU A 153 -23.04 -13.94 -4.36
CA LEU A 153 -24.02 -14.66 -3.55
C LEU A 153 -25.20 -15.10 -4.41
N ASP A 154 -25.60 -16.35 -4.27
CA ASP A 154 -26.82 -16.88 -4.86
C ASP A 154 -28.06 -16.16 -4.30
N ASN A 155 -29.08 -15.93 -5.13
CA ASN A 155 -30.34 -15.27 -4.76
C ASN A 155 -31.55 -15.90 -5.50
N LEU A 156 -31.50 -17.19 -5.87
CA LEU A 156 -32.57 -17.92 -6.58
C LEU A 156 -33.97 -17.78 -5.94
N GLU A 157 -34.07 -17.70 -4.60
CA GLU A 157 -35.35 -17.51 -3.89
C GLU A 157 -35.70 -16.04 -3.62
N GLY A 158 -34.89 -15.09 -4.09
CA GLY A 158 -35.06 -13.65 -3.92
C GLY A 158 -34.84 -13.13 -2.49
N GLU A 159 -34.62 -14.00 -1.50
CA GLU A 159 -34.54 -13.65 -0.07
C GLU A 159 -33.38 -12.68 0.26
N ARG A 160 -32.31 -12.66 -0.55
CA ARG A 160 -31.12 -11.80 -0.36
C ARG A 160 -31.25 -10.44 -1.05
N SER A 161 -32.27 -10.22 -1.89
CA SER A 161 -32.58 -8.93 -2.52
C SER A 161 -32.83 -7.80 -1.50
N ASP A 162 -33.29 -8.14 -0.30
CA ASP A 162 -33.55 -7.17 0.77
C ASP A 162 -32.25 -6.63 1.41
N LEU A 163 -31.10 -7.31 1.23
CA LEU A 163 -29.79 -6.82 1.70
C LEU A 163 -29.44 -5.48 1.05
N LEU A 164 -29.69 -5.35 -0.26
CA LEU A 164 -29.47 -4.14 -1.07
C LEU A 164 -30.15 -2.89 -0.51
N ARG A 165 -31.23 -3.05 0.26
CA ARG A 165 -32.03 -1.95 0.84
C ARG A 165 -31.84 -1.77 2.34
N ARG A 166 -31.39 -2.80 3.05
CA ARG A 166 -31.37 -2.84 4.53
C ARG A 166 -29.98 -2.75 5.14
N VAL A 167 -28.92 -3.14 4.42
CA VAL A 167 -27.57 -3.28 4.95
C VAL A 167 -26.60 -2.35 4.23
N ALA A 168 -25.82 -1.56 5.00
CA ALA A 168 -24.74 -0.72 4.47
C ALA A 168 -23.38 -1.37 4.75
N VAL A 169 -22.69 -1.80 3.68
CA VAL A 169 -21.43 -2.56 3.75
C VAL A 169 -20.16 -1.77 3.43
N ASP A 170 -20.27 -0.52 2.96
CA ASP A 170 -19.09 0.29 2.62
C ASP A 170 -18.14 0.43 3.82
N GLY A 171 -16.88 0.04 3.60
CA GLY A 171 -15.80 0.05 4.59
C GLY A 171 -15.94 -1.01 5.69
N ARG A 172 -16.82 -2.02 5.52
CA ARG A 172 -16.94 -3.13 6.48
C ARG A 172 -15.94 -4.24 6.16
N PRO A 173 -15.31 -4.85 7.18
CA PRO A 173 -14.39 -5.96 6.95
C PRO A 173 -15.13 -7.19 6.44
N VAL A 174 -14.50 -7.88 5.48
CA VAL A 174 -14.92 -9.16 4.93
C VAL A 174 -13.81 -10.17 5.20
N GLU A 175 -14.14 -11.25 5.88
CA GLU A 175 -13.23 -12.35 6.21
C GLU A 175 -13.70 -13.59 5.44
N VAL A 176 -12.85 -14.14 4.56
CA VAL A 176 -13.06 -15.49 4.00
C VAL A 176 -12.33 -16.48 4.89
N LEU A 177 -13.07 -17.50 5.31
CA LEU A 177 -12.67 -18.54 6.23
C LEU A 177 -12.61 -19.88 5.51
N GLN A 178 -11.49 -20.60 5.63
CA GLN A 178 -11.42 -22.01 5.22
C GLN A 178 -11.63 -22.91 6.45
N PRO A 179 -12.60 -23.84 6.42
CA PRO A 179 -12.75 -24.85 7.46
C PRO A 179 -11.64 -25.90 7.33
N ARG A 180 -11.05 -26.26 8.46
CA ARG A 180 -10.00 -27.28 8.58
C ARG A 180 -10.61 -28.65 8.94
N PRO A 181 -9.91 -29.77 8.68
CA PRO A 181 -10.42 -31.11 9.00
C PRO A 181 -10.70 -31.37 10.48
N ASP A 182 -10.14 -30.56 11.38
CA ASP A 182 -10.35 -30.60 12.83
C ASP A 182 -11.61 -29.84 13.30
N GLY A 183 -12.37 -29.24 12.39
CA GLY A 183 -13.55 -28.43 12.68
C GLY A 183 -13.26 -26.98 13.10
N THR A 184 -11.99 -26.55 13.06
CA THR A 184 -11.61 -25.14 13.21
C THR A 184 -11.73 -24.39 11.88
N THR A 185 -11.68 -23.05 11.92
CA THR A 185 -11.63 -22.20 10.72
C THR A 185 -10.40 -21.30 10.75
N GLU A 186 -9.82 -21.04 9.58
CA GLU A 186 -8.69 -20.12 9.39
C GLU A 186 -9.09 -18.99 8.43
N VAL A 187 -8.67 -17.76 8.71
CA VAL A 187 -8.82 -16.63 7.77
C VAL A 187 -7.82 -16.80 6.63
N VAL A 188 -8.36 -17.06 5.44
CA VAL A 188 -7.62 -17.25 4.18
C VAL A 188 -7.68 -16.04 3.25
N PHE A 189 -8.54 -15.05 3.52
CA PHE A 189 -8.53 -13.76 2.84
C PHE A 189 -9.23 -12.71 3.72
N GLU A 190 -8.72 -11.47 3.73
CA GLU A 190 -9.31 -10.36 4.48
C GLU A 190 -9.20 -9.02 3.75
N CYS A 191 -10.35 -8.44 3.44
CA CYS A 191 -10.48 -7.18 2.71
C CYS A 191 -11.61 -6.32 3.30
N THR A 192 -12.08 -5.29 2.58
CA THR A 192 -13.30 -4.56 2.93
C THR A 192 -14.32 -4.57 1.80
N ALA A 193 -15.60 -4.57 2.15
CA ALA A 193 -16.67 -4.38 1.18
C ALA A 193 -16.75 -2.91 0.76
N ARG A 194 -16.98 -2.68 -0.54
CA ARG A 194 -17.19 -1.38 -1.16
C ARG A 194 -18.68 -1.07 -1.28
N ASP A 195 -19.42 -1.93 -1.99
CA ASP A 195 -20.86 -1.85 -2.17
C ASP A 195 -21.49 -3.26 -2.26
N ILE A 196 -22.82 -3.33 -2.11
CA ILE A 196 -23.60 -4.47 -2.60
C ILE A 196 -24.34 -3.98 -3.84
N VAL A 197 -24.23 -4.71 -4.95
CA VAL A 197 -24.98 -4.47 -6.18
C VAL A 197 -25.82 -5.68 -6.55
N PRO A 198 -26.95 -5.49 -7.27
CA PRO A 198 -27.58 -6.62 -7.95
C PRO A 198 -26.57 -7.25 -8.92
N GLY A 199 -26.53 -8.58 -8.94
CA GLY A 199 -25.79 -9.31 -9.96
C GLY A 199 -26.66 -9.53 -11.20
N ASP A 200 -26.58 -10.72 -11.74
CA ASP A 200 -27.53 -11.24 -12.73
C ASP A 200 -28.84 -11.67 -11.99
N ASP A 201 -29.89 -12.05 -12.72
CA ASP A 201 -31.27 -12.21 -12.19
C ASP A 201 -31.37 -12.97 -10.84
N ASP A 202 -30.57 -14.01 -10.65
CA ASP A 202 -30.54 -14.86 -9.45
C ASP A 202 -29.29 -14.65 -8.56
N THR A 203 -28.66 -13.46 -8.57
CA THR A 203 -27.44 -13.21 -7.76
C THR A 203 -27.37 -11.81 -7.13
N VAL A 204 -26.62 -11.71 -6.04
CA VAL A 204 -26.24 -10.45 -5.38
C VAL A 204 -24.72 -10.42 -5.27
N ARG A 205 -24.08 -9.36 -5.79
CA ARG A 205 -22.61 -9.22 -5.77
C ARG A 205 -22.21 -8.25 -4.66
N ILE A 206 -21.30 -8.66 -3.78
CA ILE A 206 -20.62 -7.75 -2.85
C ILE A 206 -19.26 -7.43 -3.46
N ARG A 207 -19.04 -6.18 -3.87
CA ARG A 207 -17.74 -5.77 -4.37
C ARG A 207 -16.77 -5.57 -3.23
N LEU A 208 -15.56 -6.07 -3.39
CA LEU A 208 -14.50 -6.03 -2.41
C LEU A 208 -13.45 -4.99 -2.85
N ARG A 209 -12.74 -4.43 -1.87
CA ARG A 209 -11.56 -3.58 -2.06
C ARG A 209 -10.55 -3.85 -0.95
N ASP A 210 -9.29 -3.60 -1.23
CA ASP A 210 -8.22 -3.68 -0.24
C ASP A 210 -8.32 -2.55 0.80
N TRP A 211 -7.35 -2.48 1.71
CA TRP A 211 -7.31 -1.49 2.79
C TRP A 211 -6.70 -0.14 2.37
N ASP A 212 -6.43 0.05 1.07
CA ASP A 212 -5.82 1.23 0.46
C ASP A 212 -6.70 2.49 0.56
N TYR A 213 -8.02 2.34 0.54
CA TYR A 213 -8.98 3.45 0.72
C TYR A 213 -8.80 4.20 2.06
N LEU A 214 -8.19 3.61 3.08
CA LEU A 214 -7.87 4.30 4.34
C LEU A 214 -6.65 5.25 4.21
N LEU A 215 -5.84 5.04 3.18
CA LEU A 215 -4.71 5.89 2.79
C LEU A 215 -5.13 6.98 1.79
N ASP A 216 -6.29 6.84 1.15
CA ASP A 216 -6.90 7.87 0.29
C ASP A 216 -7.60 8.98 1.10
N LYS A 217 -6.82 9.62 1.97
CA LYS A 217 -7.24 10.76 2.79
C LYS A 217 -6.06 11.72 2.98
N PRO A 218 -6.29 13.02 3.23
CA PRO A 218 -5.22 14.00 3.41
C PRO A 218 -4.23 13.63 4.54
N ALA A 219 -2.93 13.81 4.28
CA ALA A 219 -1.88 13.36 5.19
C ALA A 219 -1.64 14.27 6.41
N GLN A 220 -1.89 15.59 6.29
CA GLN A 220 -1.74 16.50 7.44
C GLN A 220 -3.00 16.40 8.31
N THR A 221 -2.82 15.98 9.56
CA THR A 221 -3.90 15.73 10.51
C THR A 221 -4.24 16.94 11.38
N ALA A 222 -3.31 17.91 11.50
CA ALA A 222 -3.48 19.11 12.31
C ALA A 222 -3.82 20.34 11.46
N THR A 223 -4.68 21.21 11.98
CA THR A 223 -5.01 22.52 11.40
C THR A 223 -4.55 23.67 12.30
N TYR A 224 -4.46 24.86 11.72
CA TYR A 224 -4.40 26.11 12.47
C TYR A 224 -5.80 26.46 13.03
N PRO A 225 -5.87 27.07 14.23
CA PRO A 225 -7.14 27.45 14.84
C PRO A 225 -7.82 28.61 14.09
N ASP A 226 -9.09 28.86 14.39
CA ASP A 226 -9.92 29.93 13.80
C ASP A 226 -9.37 31.35 14.05
N ASP A 227 -8.61 31.54 15.12
CA ASP A 227 -8.03 32.82 15.56
C ASP A 227 -6.59 33.07 15.08
N ALA A 228 -6.05 32.16 14.27
CA ALA A 228 -4.77 32.36 13.57
C ALA A 228 -4.87 33.49 12.51
N PRO A 229 -3.74 34.01 11.99
CA PRO A 229 -3.76 34.99 10.90
C PRO A 229 -4.67 34.57 9.72
N PRO A 230 -5.44 35.49 9.11
CA PRO A 230 -6.45 35.13 8.11
C PRO A 230 -5.92 34.36 6.89
N GLU A 231 -4.62 34.47 6.57
CA GLU A 231 -4.00 33.70 5.49
C GLU A 231 -3.84 32.20 5.83
N ILE A 232 -3.93 31.81 7.10
CA ILE A 232 -3.67 30.44 7.56
C ILE A 232 -4.76 29.84 8.46
N ALA A 233 -5.71 30.63 8.96
CA ALA A 233 -6.85 30.14 9.73
C ALA A 233 -7.56 28.98 9.01
N ASN A 234 -7.85 27.90 9.75
CA ASN A 234 -8.39 26.62 9.24
C ASN A 234 -7.56 25.88 8.17
N ARG A 235 -6.38 26.36 7.76
CA ARG A 235 -5.48 25.60 6.88
C ARG A 235 -4.77 24.49 7.65
N ARG A 236 -4.32 23.46 6.92
CA ARG A 236 -3.51 22.38 7.48
C ARG A 236 -2.12 22.89 7.86
N ARG A 237 -1.54 22.34 8.93
CA ARG A 237 -0.16 22.65 9.32
C ARG A 237 0.83 21.99 8.36
N PRO A 238 1.98 22.61 8.08
CA PRO A 238 3.02 21.96 7.30
C PRO A 238 3.65 20.82 8.09
N PHE A 239 4.17 19.80 7.42
CA PHE A 239 5.04 18.80 8.07
C PHE A 239 6.25 18.43 7.22
N GLY A 240 7.31 17.96 7.86
CA GLY A 240 8.53 17.48 7.20
C GLY A 240 9.13 16.24 7.85
N TYR A 241 9.72 15.38 7.03
CA TYR A 241 10.53 14.20 7.39
C TYR A 241 11.95 14.33 6.83
N GLY A 242 12.92 13.76 7.54
CA GLY A 242 14.33 13.82 7.17
C GLY A 242 14.89 15.23 7.04
N PRO A 243 15.97 15.44 6.26
CA PRO A 243 16.58 16.75 6.09
C PRO A 243 15.84 17.55 4.99
N CYS A 244 15.05 18.55 5.38
CA CYS A 244 14.36 19.44 4.43
C CYS A 244 15.19 20.72 4.20
N ASN A 245 15.52 21.04 2.94
CA ASN A 245 16.36 22.17 2.57
C ASN A 245 15.57 23.31 1.90
N ASN A 246 15.85 24.55 2.32
CA ASN A 246 15.29 25.80 1.80
C ASN A 246 13.75 25.80 1.70
N VAL A 247 13.10 25.40 2.80
CA VAL A 247 11.65 25.43 2.96
C VAL A 247 11.18 26.84 3.33
N THR A 248 10.15 27.34 2.67
CA THR A 248 9.35 28.49 3.17
C THR A 248 8.51 28.03 4.37
N PRO A 249 8.75 28.55 5.59
CA PRO A 249 7.97 28.22 6.76
C PRO A 249 6.71 29.10 6.84
N THR A 250 5.69 28.63 7.56
CA THR A 250 4.41 29.35 7.70
C THR A 250 4.55 30.46 8.74
N ARG A 251 4.27 31.72 8.40
CA ARG A 251 4.22 32.81 9.40
C ARG A 251 2.97 32.64 10.27
N ILE A 252 3.16 32.47 11.58
CA ILE A 252 2.06 32.22 12.54
C ILE A 252 1.67 33.44 13.38
N ALA A 253 2.48 34.50 13.39
CA ALA A 253 2.17 35.75 14.08
C ALA A 253 2.63 36.98 13.28
N THR A 254 1.89 38.08 13.43
CA THR A 254 2.15 39.35 12.72
C THR A 254 2.96 40.34 13.56
N THR A 255 2.73 40.40 14.87
CA THR A 255 3.37 41.35 15.80
C THR A 255 4.76 40.94 16.26
N ALA A 256 5.03 39.63 16.33
CA ALA A 256 6.35 39.05 16.40
C ALA A 256 6.52 38.18 15.13
N PRO A 257 7.64 38.28 14.39
CA PRO A 257 7.88 37.50 13.18
C PRO A 257 8.23 36.04 13.54
N ALA A 258 7.19 35.30 13.93
CA ALA A 258 7.24 33.90 14.32
C ALA A 258 6.75 32.99 13.19
N TYR A 259 7.45 31.88 13.00
CA TYR A 259 7.30 30.95 11.89
C TYR A 259 7.22 29.50 12.37
N GLN A 260 6.36 28.68 11.75
CA GLN A 260 6.25 27.25 11.97
C GLN A 260 6.69 26.48 10.72
N PHE A 261 7.52 25.44 10.90
CA PHE A 261 8.10 24.63 9.82
C PHE A 261 7.71 23.14 9.87
N ASN A 262 7.08 22.66 10.95
CA ASN A 262 6.61 21.28 11.09
C ASN A 262 5.39 21.21 12.04
N ASP A 263 4.63 20.11 12.03
CA ASP A 263 3.40 19.95 12.84
C ASP A 263 3.59 19.20 14.18
N GLY A 264 4.81 18.72 14.44
CA GLY A 264 5.24 18.09 15.68
C GLY A 264 6.72 18.36 16.00
N PRO A 265 7.33 17.64 16.96
CA PRO A 265 8.72 17.85 17.32
C PRO A 265 9.69 17.58 16.17
N SER A 266 10.63 18.50 15.93
CA SER A 266 11.68 18.34 14.92
C SER A 266 13.04 18.04 15.54
N ARG A 267 13.90 17.31 14.84
CA ARG A 267 15.25 16.96 15.33
C ARG A 267 16.14 18.19 15.48
N ALA A 268 16.11 19.10 14.51
CA ALA A 268 16.93 20.31 14.52
C ALA A 268 16.38 21.38 13.57
N LEU A 269 16.69 22.64 13.84
CA LEU A 269 16.65 23.74 12.88
C LEU A 269 18.11 24.01 12.48
N ARG A 270 18.49 23.68 11.24
CA ARG A 270 19.89 23.75 10.77
C ARG A 270 20.29 25.17 10.38
N ALA A 271 19.42 25.89 9.67
CA ALA A 271 19.64 27.27 9.26
C ALA A 271 18.33 28.01 9.01
N VAL A 272 18.37 29.34 9.10
CA VAL A 272 17.31 30.25 8.67
C VAL A 272 17.93 31.29 7.75
N TYR A 273 17.23 31.69 6.69
CA TYR A 273 17.68 32.66 5.71
C TYR A 273 16.63 33.75 5.51
N VAL A 274 17.09 34.96 5.17
CA VAL A 274 16.24 36.08 4.72
C VAL A 274 16.81 36.61 3.40
N ALA A 275 16.01 36.56 2.32
CA ALA A 275 16.46 36.87 0.95
C ALA A 275 17.76 36.12 0.55
N GLY A 276 17.87 34.86 0.96
CA GLY A 276 19.03 33.98 0.75
C GLY A 276 20.21 34.20 1.70
N ILE A 277 20.21 35.24 2.55
CA ILE A 277 21.30 35.50 3.50
C ILE A 277 21.10 34.66 4.77
N PRO A 278 22.07 33.81 5.18
CA PRO A 278 21.98 33.04 6.42
C PRO A 278 21.93 33.96 7.65
N GLN A 279 21.00 33.70 8.54
CA GLN A 279 20.84 34.41 9.82
C GLN A 279 21.75 33.78 10.88
N LEU A 280 22.35 34.62 11.72
CA LEU A 280 23.17 34.18 12.85
C LEU A 280 22.27 33.84 14.06
N PRO A 281 22.75 33.08 15.05
CA PRO A 281 21.98 32.78 16.26
C PRO A 281 21.50 34.02 17.03
N ALA A 282 22.17 35.17 16.88
CA ALA A 282 21.78 36.45 17.49
C ALA A 282 20.61 37.15 16.76
N ASP A 283 20.34 36.78 15.50
CA ASP A 283 19.22 37.31 14.70
C ASP A 283 17.92 36.52 14.97
N LEU A 284 17.98 35.46 15.77
CA LEU A 284 16.86 34.63 16.20
C LEU A 284 16.52 34.94 17.67
N ALA A 285 15.31 35.42 17.93
CA ALA A 285 14.84 35.73 19.28
C ALA A 285 14.48 34.47 20.09
N ALA A 286 13.98 33.43 19.42
CA ALA A 286 13.62 32.16 20.02
C ALA A 286 13.61 31.02 19.00
N ILE A 287 13.88 29.80 19.45
CA ILE A 287 13.73 28.54 18.70
C ILE A 287 13.06 27.53 19.65
N ASP A 288 11.98 26.91 19.20
CA ASP A 288 11.29 25.82 19.91
C ASP A 288 11.19 24.62 18.96
N LEU A 289 11.99 23.57 19.23
CA LEU A 289 11.99 22.33 18.45
C LEU A 289 10.83 21.39 18.80
N ALA A 290 10.15 21.56 19.94
CA ALA A 290 8.98 20.75 20.30
C ALA A 290 7.72 21.25 19.58
N ALA A 291 7.56 22.56 19.44
CA ALA A 291 6.51 23.19 18.61
C ALA A 291 6.91 23.34 17.13
N SER A 292 8.19 23.11 16.80
CA SER A 292 8.80 23.39 15.49
C SER A 292 8.53 24.81 15.00
N THR A 293 8.88 25.78 15.86
CA THR A 293 8.78 27.21 15.56
C THR A 293 10.10 27.93 15.81
N PHE A 294 10.28 29.07 15.15
CA PHE A 294 11.32 30.05 15.47
C PHE A 294 10.76 31.47 15.35
N THR A 295 11.39 32.43 16.01
CA THR A 295 11.04 33.86 15.93
C THR A 295 12.27 34.67 15.56
N LEU A 296 12.15 35.53 14.55
CA LEU A 296 13.23 36.46 14.18
C LEU A 296 13.30 37.63 15.18
N ALA A 297 14.50 38.17 15.40
CA ALA A 297 14.70 39.33 16.28
C ALA A 297 14.20 40.66 15.67
N ALA A 298 13.99 40.70 14.36
CA ALA A 298 13.47 41.85 13.61
C ALA A 298 12.58 41.39 12.44
N GLU A 299 11.77 42.29 11.91
CA GLU A 299 10.94 42.03 10.72
C GLU A 299 11.84 41.76 9.49
N PRO A 300 11.62 40.67 8.73
CA PRO A 300 12.51 40.28 7.64
C PRO A 300 12.35 41.18 6.41
N ALA A 301 13.50 41.56 5.83
CA ALA A 301 13.56 42.34 4.59
C ALA A 301 13.65 41.43 3.35
N GLY A 302 12.64 40.57 3.15
CA GLY A 302 12.52 39.65 2.03
C GLY A 302 11.97 38.27 2.43
N ASP A 303 11.96 37.34 1.48
CA ASP A 303 11.47 35.97 1.68
C ASP A 303 12.27 35.25 2.77
N VAL A 304 11.56 34.58 3.69
CA VAL A 304 12.15 33.76 4.76
C VAL A 304 12.14 32.30 4.34
N THR A 305 13.30 31.63 4.41
CA THR A 305 13.42 30.19 4.22
C THR A 305 14.23 29.54 5.34
N CYS A 306 14.15 28.23 5.49
CA CYS A 306 14.88 27.49 6.51
C CYS A 306 15.32 26.10 6.03
N ASP A 307 16.43 25.63 6.59
CA ASP A 307 16.87 24.23 6.52
C ASP A 307 16.59 23.58 7.88
N PHE A 308 15.93 22.43 7.91
CA PHE A 308 15.62 21.73 9.16
C PHE A 308 15.73 20.21 9.01
N ASP A 309 15.80 19.53 10.15
CA ASP A 309 15.70 18.08 10.28
C ASP A 309 14.34 17.78 10.90
N GLY A 310 13.46 17.15 10.13
CA GLY A 310 12.04 16.96 10.42
C GLY A 310 11.70 16.02 11.57
N LEU A 311 10.54 15.37 11.43
CA LEU A 311 9.77 14.81 12.54
C LEU A 311 10.55 13.79 13.38
N VAL A 312 10.50 13.99 14.69
CA VAL A 312 10.91 13.02 15.71
C VAL A 312 9.66 12.53 16.41
N VAL A 313 9.45 11.21 16.44
CA VAL A 313 8.34 10.60 17.17
C VAL A 313 8.86 9.50 18.09
N ASP A 314 8.40 9.50 19.34
CA ASP A 314 8.83 8.56 20.38
C ASP A 314 10.37 8.51 20.57
N GLY A 315 11.04 9.64 20.29
CA GLY A 315 12.50 9.79 20.34
C GLY A 315 13.25 9.34 19.07
N VAL A 316 12.55 8.80 18.07
CA VAL A 316 13.12 8.33 16.80
C VAL A 316 12.99 9.41 15.72
N TYR A 317 14.10 9.79 15.11
CA TYR A 317 14.11 10.66 13.93
C TYR A 317 13.68 9.88 12.69
N LEU A 318 12.67 10.38 11.97
CA LEU A 318 12.11 9.71 10.79
C LEU A 318 12.81 10.21 9.53
N ASN A 319 13.85 9.50 9.09
CA ASN A 319 14.71 9.87 7.97
C ASN A 319 14.91 8.76 6.92
N THR A 320 14.38 7.55 7.08
CA THR A 320 14.46 6.48 6.07
C THR A 320 13.10 6.19 5.47
N THR A 321 13.05 5.70 4.22
CA THR A 321 11.80 5.42 3.50
C THR A 321 10.86 4.52 4.31
N ALA A 322 11.39 3.47 4.93
CA ALA A 322 10.62 2.53 5.74
C ALA A 322 10.01 3.19 7.01
N LEU A 323 10.75 4.07 7.69
CA LEU A 323 10.26 4.80 8.87
C LEU A 323 9.20 5.84 8.50
N VAL A 324 9.37 6.53 7.37
CA VAL A 324 8.41 7.55 6.92
C VAL A 324 7.12 6.90 6.41
N ILE A 325 7.20 5.80 5.65
CA ILE A 325 6.01 5.04 5.24
C ILE A 325 5.26 4.48 6.47
N ASP A 326 5.97 4.07 7.53
CA ASP A 326 5.35 3.58 8.76
C ASP A 326 4.53 4.68 9.49
N ASP A 327 5.10 5.88 9.66
CA ASP A 327 4.36 7.02 10.23
C ASP A 327 3.17 7.42 9.36
N LEU A 328 3.40 7.55 8.05
CA LEU A 328 2.37 7.89 7.07
C LEU A 328 1.21 6.89 7.10
N ALA A 329 1.47 5.59 7.05
CA ALA A 329 0.43 4.57 6.96
C ALA A 329 -0.30 4.31 8.29
N PHE A 330 0.43 4.18 9.40
CA PHE A 330 -0.15 3.75 10.68
C PHE A 330 -0.50 4.92 11.60
N ARG A 331 0.35 5.95 11.73
CA ARG A 331 0.10 7.08 12.65
C ARG A 331 -0.81 8.13 12.02
N ARG A 332 -0.53 8.59 10.79
CA ARG A 332 -1.37 9.58 10.06
C ARG A 332 -2.51 8.90 9.29
N GLY A 333 -2.19 7.83 8.58
CA GLY A 333 -3.10 6.96 7.83
C GLY A 333 -4.08 6.21 8.74
N GLY A 334 -3.73 5.99 10.00
CA GLY A 334 -4.61 5.36 10.98
C GLY A 334 -4.90 3.89 10.69
N LEU A 335 -4.07 3.21 9.90
CA LEU A 335 -4.15 1.77 9.76
C LEU A 335 -3.91 1.11 11.15
N PRO A 336 -4.67 0.07 11.52
CA PRO A 336 -4.35 -0.73 12.71
C PRO A 336 -2.96 -1.36 12.60
N ALA A 337 -2.17 -1.36 13.68
CA ALA A 337 -0.82 -1.94 13.69
C ALA A 337 -0.77 -3.43 13.31
N THR A 338 -1.87 -4.17 13.49
CA THR A 338 -2.02 -5.57 13.03
C THR A 338 -1.93 -5.73 11.51
N ARG A 339 -2.13 -4.63 10.76
CA ARG A 339 -1.97 -4.55 9.30
C ARG A 339 -0.52 -4.34 8.87
N LYS A 340 0.47 -4.24 9.77
CA LYS A 340 1.88 -4.10 9.38
C LYS A 340 2.51 -5.46 9.09
N SER A 341 2.99 -5.69 7.86
CA SER A 341 3.79 -6.87 7.55
C SER A 341 5.25 -6.62 7.98
N VAL A 342 5.59 -6.97 9.22
CA VAL A 342 6.90 -6.70 9.85
C VAL A 342 8.08 -7.16 8.98
N ARG A 343 8.05 -8.41 8.48
CA ARG A 343 9.05 -8.99 7.57
C ARG A 343 9.33 -8.10 6.35
N HIS A 344 8.29 -7.52 5.76
CA HIS A 344 8.42 -6.71 4.54
C HIS A 344 9.02 -5.34 4.85
N PHE A 345 8.62 -4.70 5.96
CA PHE A 345 9.25 -3.45 6.41
C PHE A 345 10.73 -3.62 6.79
N GLU A 346 11.08 -4.73 7.46
CA GLU A 346 12.48 -5.05 7.79
C GLU A 346 13.33 -5.29 6.54
N ARG A 347 12.82 -6.08 5.58
CA ARG A 347 13.49 -6.31 4.29
C ARG A 347 13.62 -5.02 3.49
N PHE A 348 12.56 -4.22 3.40
CA PHE A 348 12.56 -2.96 2.67
C PHE A 348 13.55 -1.93 3.25
N ALA A 349 13.67 -1.87 4.58
CA ALA A 349 14.66 -1.01 5.24
C ALA A 349 16.12 -1.41 4.94
N ALA A 350 16.38 -2.69 4.65
CA ALA A 350 17.70 -3.17 4.21
C ALA A 350 17.91 -2.98 2.69
N ASP A 351 16.86 -3.16 1.89
CA ASP A 351 16.92 -3.11 0.42
C ASP A 351 16.89 -1.68 -0.15
N MET A 352 16.34 -0.69 0.58
CA MET A 352 16.33 0.73 0.20
C MET A 352 17.05 1.61 1.25
N PRO A 353 18.39 1.51 1.38
CA PRO A 353 19.16 2.34 2.29
C PRO A 353 19.31 3.77 1.75
N GLY A 354 19.28 4.75 2.65
CA GLY A 354 19.47 6.17 2.34
C GLY A 354 18.64 7.06 3.25
N GLU A 355 19.04 8.32 3.40
CA GLU A 355 18.16 9.33 3.99
C GLU A 355 17.16 9.82 2.94
N VAL A 356 15.91 10.03 3.35
CA VAL A 356 14.85 10.62 2.54
C VAL A 356 14.39 11.96 3.12
N GLN A 357 14.03 12.88 2.24
CA GLN A 357 13.43 14.16 2.54
C GLN A 357 11.99 14.21 2.00
N LEU A 358 11.05 14.64 2.83
CA LEU A 358 9.68 14.86 2.38
C LEU A 358 9.04 15.98 3.19
N TYR A 359 8.65 17.06 2.52
CA TYR A 359 7.89 18.17 3.10
C TYR A 359 6.52 18.28 2.43
N VAL A 360 5.55 18.76 3.19
CA VAL A 360 4.21 19.15 2.74
C VAL A 360 3.91 20.49 3.37
N SER A 361 3.66 21.50 2.53
CA SER A 361 3.37 22.86 2.95
C SER A 361 1.90 23.02 3.40
N HIS A 362 1.59 24.15 4.05
CA HIS A 362 0.21 24.49 4.44
C HIS A 362 -0.74 24.77 3.26
N GLY A 363 -0.24 24.80 2.02
CA GLY A 363 -1.00 25.07 0.79
C GLY A 363 -1.23 23.83 -0.07
N GLU A 364 -0.65 22.69 0.29
CA GLU A 364 -0.81 21.40 -0.37
C GLU A 364 -1.69 20.49 0.50
N GLU A 365 -2.50 19.63 -0.12
CA GLU A 365 -3.30 18.61 0.60
C GLU A 365 -3.13 17.20 -0.02
N PRO A 366 -1.90 16.64 -0.08
CA PRO A 366 -1.68 15.31 -0.64
C PRO A 366 -2.31 14.23 0.24
N THR A 367 -2.76 13.14 -0.38
CA THR A 367 -3.24 11.96 0.36
C THR A 367 -2.06 11.16 0.92
N VAL A 368 -2.31 10.38 1.98
CA VAL A 368 -1.29 9.48 2.55
C VAL A 368 -0.76 8.52 1.47
N LEU A 369 -1.65 8.00 0.62
CA LEU A 369 -1.30 7.12 -0.49
C LEU A 369 -0.35 7.78 -1.49
N SER A 370 -0.61 9.02 -1.92
CA SER A 370 0.25 9.69 -2.91
C SER A 370 1.63 10.05 -2.36
N LEU A 371 1.74 10.29 -1.04
CA LEU A 371 3.05 10.46 -0.38
C LEU A 371 3.83 9.15 -0.29
N ILE A 372 3.16 8.03 0.00
CA ILE A 372 3.79 6.70 -0.01
C ILE A 372 4.27 6.37 -1.43
N GLN A 373 3.46 6.63 -2.47
CA GLN A 373 3.87 6.46 -3.88
C GLN A 373 5.12 7.28 -4.24
N ARG A 374 5.20 8.55 -3.80
CA ARG A 374 6.40 9.40 -3.99
C ARG A 374 7.65 8.85 -3.28
N LEU A 375 7.48 8.23 -2.11
CA LEU A 375 8.56 7.60 -1.35
C LEU A 375 9.02 6.25 -1.95
N LEU A 376 8.13 5.54 -2.64
CA LEU A 376 8.47 4.30 -3.34
C LEU A 376 9.25 4.54 -4.64
N ALA A 377 9.17 5.72 -5.26
CA ALA A 377 9.97 6.03 -6.45
C ALA A 377 11.49 6.01 -6.14
N PRO A 378 12.35 5.43 -7.01
CA PRO A 378 12.04 4.92 -8.35
C PRO A 378 11.72 3.41 -8.46
N CYS A 379 12.08 2.59 -7.46
CA CYS A 379 12.08 1.12 -7.59
C CYS A 379 11.36 0.37 -6.46
N GLY A 380 10.80 1.09 -5.49
CA GLY A 380 9.97 0.52 -4.45
C GLY A 380 8.60 0.08 -4.96
N TRP A 381 8.00 -0.89 -4.30
CA TRP A 381 6.61 -1.26 -4.47
C TRP A 381 5.87 -1.33 -3.12
N GLY A 382 4.55 -1.13 -3.16
CA GLY A 382 3.67 -1.25 -2.00
C GLY A 382 2.35 -1.92 -2.38
N ALA A 383 1.88 -2.85 -1.54
CA ALA A 383 0.66 -3.63 -1.78
C ALA A 383 0.01 -4.05 -0.46
N PHE A 384 -1.26 -4.43 -0.50
CA PHE A 384 -1.86 -5.21 0.58
C PHE A 384 -1.76 -6.71 0.26
N SER A 385 -1.30 -7.50 1.23
CA SER A 385 -1.37 -8.96 1.22
C SER A 385 -2.82 -9.44 1.14
N TRP A 386 -3.06 -10.69 0.77
CA TRP A 386 -4.38 -11.33 0.93
C TRP A 386 -4.92 -11.35 2.38
N ARG A 387 -4.07 -11.19 3.41
CA ARG A 387 -4.47 -10.98 4.84
C ARG A 387 -4.72 -9.50 5.21
N GLY A 388 -4.84 -8.63 4.22
CA GLY A 388 -4.97 -7.18 4.42
C GLY A 388 -3.77 -6.52 5.11
N GLN A 389 -2.61 -7.16 5.23
CA GLN A 389 -1.39 -6.51 5.73
C GLN A 389 -0.71 -5.67 4.65
N LEU A 390 -0.32 -4.44 4.97
CA LEU A 390 0.54 -3.61 4.14
C LEU A 390 1.93 -4.24 4.04
N GLN A 391 2.33 -4.51 2.79
CA GLN A 391 3.62 -4.99 2.36
C GLN A 391 4.31 -3.89 1.56
N VAL A 392 5.63 -3.81 1.70
CA VAL A 392 6.51 -2.93 0.91
C VAL A 392 7.75 -3.71 0.53
N GLY A 393 8.36 -3.37 -0.59
CA GLY A 393 9.60 -3.98 -1.04
C GLY A 393 10.30 -3.15 -2.11
N VAL A 394 11.45 -3.61 -2.56
CA VAL A 394 12.15 -3.08 -3.73
C VAL A 394 11.98 -4.08 -4.86
N TRP A 395 11.65 -3.61 -6.05
CA TRP A 395 11.70 -4.44 -7.25
C TRP A 395 13.16 -4.57 -7.69
N LYS A 396 13.69 -5.79 -7.61
CA LYS A 396 15.10 -6.12 -7.85
C LYS A 396 15.23 -7.56 -8.29
N VAL A 397 16.42 -7.90 -8.81
CA VAL A 397 16.78 -9.27 -9.20
C VAL A 397 16.60 -10.24 -8.03
N ALA A 398 15.92 -11.36 -8.29
CA ALA A 398 15.79 -12.45 -7.34
C ALA A 398 17.18 -12.99 -6.96
N THR A 399 17.46 -13.07 -5.67
CA THR A 399 18.79 -13.37 -5.11
C THR A 399 18.72 -14.10 -3.77
N GLY A 400 17.51 -14.30 -3.23
CA GLY A 400 17.27 -15.00 -1.98
C GLY A 400 17.01 -16.50 -2.18
N ALA A 401 16.64 -17.16 -1.08
CA ALA A 401 16.15 -18.52 -1.12
C ALA A 401 14.70 -18.52 -1.65
N PRO A 402 14.39 -19.27 -2.73
CA PRO A 402 13.04 -19.32 -3.28
C PRO A 402 12.07 -19.96 -2.28
N ARG A 403 10.85 -19.41 -2.18
CA ARG A 403 9.75 -19.90 -1.36
C ARG A 403 9.41 -21.35 -1.67
N CYS A 404 9.36 -21.70 -2.96
CA CYS A 404 9.15 -23.05 -3.43
C CYS A 404 9.62 -23.27 -4.88
N LEU A 405 9.61 -24.53 -5.34
CA LEU A 405 9.79 -24.91 -6.74
C LEU A 405 8.45 -25.11 -7.46
N LEU A 406 8.30 -24.41 -8.57
CA LEU A 406 7.30 -24.62 -9.61
C LEU A 406 7.94 -25.38 -10.78
N SER A 407 7.72 -26.70 -10.85
CA SER A 407 8.29 -27.57 -11.88
C SER A 407 7.24 -28.45 -12.53
N LYS A 408 7.28 -28.49 -13.86
CA LYS A 408 6.44 -29.38 -14.67
C LYS A 408 6.78 -30.85 -14.45
N ALA A 409 8.06 -31.16 -14.32
CA ALA A 409 8.55 -32.53 -14.14
C ALA A 409 8.07 -33.17 -12.82
N GLU A 410 7.76 -32.32 -11.84
CA GLU A 410 7.31 -32.74 -10.51
C GLU A 410 5.82 -32.44 -10.25
N GLY A 411 5.10 -31.95 -11.26
CA GLY A 411 3.66 -31.70 -11.19
C GLY A 411 3.24 -30.45 -10.39
N THR A 412 4.17 -29.63 -9.88
CA THR A 412 3.83 -28.41 -9.12
C THR A 412 3.50 -27.20 -10.01
N LEU A 413 3.63 -27.36 -11.35
CA LEU A 413 3.38 -26.34 -12.35
C LEU A 413 2.56 -26.93 -13.51
N ILE A 414 1.35 -26.42 -13.72
CA ILE A 414 0.36 -26.94 -14.68
C ILE A 414 0.61 -26.37 -16.07
N SER A 415 0.82 -25.05 -16.16
CA SER A 415 1.10 -24.37 -17.42
C SER A 415 2.04 -23.19 -17.24
N LEU A 416 2.75 -22.86 -18.33
CA LEU A 416 3.65 -21.72 -18.45
C LEU A 416 3.55 -21.17 -19.87
N GLN A 417 3.45 -19.84 -19.99
CA GLN A 417 3.43 -19.12 -21.26
C GLN A 417 4.33 -17.88 -21.14
N PRO A 418 5.21 -17.59 -22.12
CA PRO A 418 5.91 -16.31 -22.16
C PRO A 418 4.92 -15.14 -22.21
N ALA A 419 5.20 -14.10 -21.45
CA ALA A 419 4.46 -12.83 -21.44
C ALA A 419 5.35 -11.71 -22.00
N GLU A 420 4.73 -10.70 -22.62
CA GLU A 420 5.45 -9.52 -23.11
C GLU A 420 5.87 -8.62 -21.93
N LEU A 421 7.10 -8.11 -21.98
CA LEU A 421 7.56 -7.12 -21.01
C LEU A 421 6.80 -5.79 -21.17
N PRO A 422 6.54 -5.05 -20.08
CA PRO A 422 5.89 -3.75 -20.15
C PRO A 422 6.63 -2.72 -21.03
N THR A 423 5.88 -1.92 -21.81
CA THR A 423 6.43 -1.07 -22.88
C THR A 423 7.25 0.14 -22.41
N GLU A 424 7.03 0.66 -21.19
CA GLU A 424 7.89 1.71 -20.61
C GLU A 424 9.23 1.15 -20.10
N VAL A 425 9.41 -0.17 -20.20
CA VAL A 425 10.59 -0.89 -19.72
C VAL A 425 11.27 -1.70 -20.83
N TYR A 426 10.56 -2.08 -21.89
CA TYR A 426 11.17 -2.75 -23.05
C TYR A 426 11.12 -1.88 -24.32
N PRO A 427 12.28 -1.62 -24.99
CA PRO A 427 13.63 -2.07 -24.66
C PRO A 427 14.17 -1.45 -23.35
N PRO A 428 15.09 -2.12 -22.64
CA PRO A 428 15.56 -1.69 -21.32
C PRO A 428 16.21 -0.29 -21.33
N PRO A 429 16.12 0.45 -20.22
CA PRO A 429 16.82 1.71 -20.07
C PRO A 429 18.34 1.48 -19.98
N TRP A 430 19.13 2.22 -20.76
CA TRP A 430 20.60 2.22 -20.58
C TRP A 430 21.06 3.23 -19.53
N ARG A 431 20.18 4.16 -19.15
CA ARG A 431 20.42 5.16 -18.11
C ARG A 431 19.16 5.45 -17.31
N LEU A 432 19.30 5.61 -16.00
CA LEU A 432 18.29 6.16 -15.11
C LEU A 432 18.81 7.44 -14.46
N ARG A 433 17.92 8.42 -14.28
CA ARG A 433 18.22 9.73 -13.65
C ARG A 433 17.24 9.99 -12.53
N GLY A 434 17.73 10.42 -11.37
CA GLY A 434 16.91 10.69 -10.20
C GLY A 434 17.22 12.04 -9.57
N GLY A 435 16.18 12.73 -9.10
CA GLY A 435 16.34 13.94 -8.30
C GLY A 435 16.78 13.62 -6.87
N TYR A 436 17.71 14.41 -6.31
CA TYR A 436 18.11 14.41 -4.89
C TYR A 436 18.35 15.84 -4.40
N ASP A 437 18.54 16.04 -3.09
CA ASP A 437 18.76 17.36 -2.46
C ASP A 437 17.74 18.41 -2.94
N ARG A 438 16.48 18.22 -2.53
CA ARG A 438 15.33 18.99 -3.02
C ARG A 438 15.31 20.35 -2.33
N ASN A 439 15.34 21.38 -3.16
CA ASN A 439 15.07 22.75 -2.77
C ASN A 439 13.55 22.96 -2.78
N TRP A 440 12.97 23.09 -1.58
CA TRP A 440 11.51 23.22 -1.41
C TRP A 440 10.97 24.61 -1.74
N THR A 441 11.83 25.61 -1.99
CA THR A 441 11.43 26.95 -2.44
C THR A 441 12.50 27.50 -3.39
N PRO A 442 12.46 27.15 -4.68
CA PRO A 442 13.36 27.74 -5.67
C PRO A 442 13.21 29.27 -5.73
N GLN A 443 14.34 29.97 -5.68
CA GLN A 443 14.40 31.43 -5.63
C GLN A 443 15.05 31.99 -6.91
N THR A 444 14.43 33.01 -7.47
CA THR A 444 14.98 33.78 -8.60
C THR A 444 16.04 34.78 -8.12
N ALA A 445 16.93 35.22 -9.01
CA ALA A 445 17.96 36.22 -8.68
C ALA A 445 17.37 37.51 -8.05
N SER A 446 16.16 37.91 -8.45
CA SER A 446 15.44 39.06 -7.89
C SER A 446 14.93 38.89 -6.45
N GLN A 447 14.84 37.67 -5.94
CA GLN A 447 14.49 37.37 -4.54
C GLN A 447 15.72 37.25 -3.63
N LEU A 448 16.92 37.15 -4.23
CA LEU A 448 18.18 37.01 -3.52
C LEU A 448 18.84 38.38 -3.34
N LYS A 449 19.41 38.62 -2.16
CA LYS A 449 20.08 39.89 -1.86
C LYS A 449 21.56 39.84 -2.27
N GLY A 450 22.08 40.96 -2.79
CA GLY A 450 23.47 41.06 -3.24
C GLY A 450 23.69 40.69 -4.70
N ASP A 451 24.84 41.11 -5.21
CA ASP A 451 25.27 41.06 -6.61
C ASP A 451 25.88 39.69 -6.97
N ASP A 452 25.59 39.16 -8.15
CA ASP A 452 26.18 37.93 -8.69
C ASP A 452 27.43 38.17 -9.56
N THR A 453 27.84 39.43 -9.72
CA THR A 453 29.06 39.85 -10.44
C THR A 453 30.31 39.19 -9.83
N PRO A 454 31.16 38.51 -10.65
CA PRO A 454 32.38 37.88 -10.16
C PRO A 454 33.31 38.84 -9.41
N GLY A 455 33.62 38.49 -8.16
CA GLY A 455 34.48 39.29 -7.27
C GLY A 455 33.73 40.24 -6.33
N ALA A 456 32.40 40.37 -6.45
CA ALA A 456 31.58 40.98 -5.42
C ALA A 456 31.57 40.13 -4.14
N ALA A 457 31.36 40.76 -2.98
CA ALA A 457 31.10 40.05 -1.73
C ALA A 457 29.64 39.52 -1.77
N ASP A 458 29.47 38.21 -1.95
CA ASP A 458 28.15 37.58 -2.02
C ASP A 458 27.65 37.11 -0.64
N PRO A 459 26.67 37.80 -0.01
CA PRO A 459 26.14 37.42 1.29
C PRO A 459 25.23 36.17 1.25
N VAL A 460 24.90 35.64 0.07
CA VAL A 460 24.11 34.39 -0.11
C VAL A 460 25.00 33.14 -0.04
N GLY A 461 26.33 33.30 -0.01
CA GLY A 461 27.28 32.19 0.10
C GLY A 461 27.93 31.74 -1.22
N GLY A 462 27.80 32.54 -2.28
CA GLY A 462 28.54 32.36 -3.52
C GLY A 462 27.74 31.74 -4.68
N PRO A 463 28.35 31.69 -5.88
CA PRO A 463 27.66 31.34 -7.12
C PRO A 463 27.06 29.93 -7.13
N GLU A 464 27.71 28.94 -6.50
CA GLU A 464 27.15 27.58 -6.41
C GLU A 464 25.89 27.54 -5.53
N ARG A 465 25.84 28.29 -4.41
CA ARG A 465 24.61 28.37 -3.60
C ARG A 465 23.50 29.08 -4.36
N ARG A 466 23.79 30.17 -5.09
CA ARG A 466 22.81 30.82 -5.99
C ARG A 466 22.29 29.86 -7.07
N ARG A 467 23.18 29.08 -7.70
CA ARG A 467 22.84 28.07 -8.72
C ARG A 467 21.99 26.91 -8.15
N TRP A 468 22.21 26.51 -6.91
CA TRP A 468 21.38 25.55 -6.20
C TRP A 468 20.00 26.15 -5.87
N LEU A 469 19.97 27.38 -5.32
CA LEU A 469 18.74 28.10 -4.98
C LEU A 469 17.82 28.32 -6.19
N ALA A 470 18.38 28.47 -7.39
CA ALA A 470 17.64 28.60 -8.64
C ALA A 470 17.05 27.28 -9.20
N ARG A 471 17.40 26.12 -8.63
CA ARG A 471 16.93 24.79 -9.08
C ARG A 471 16.02 24.15 -8.04
N GLY A 472 15.14 23.25 -8.47
CA GLY A 472 14.23 22.50 -7.58
C GLY A 472 14.87 21.29 -6.89
N GLN A 473 15.89 20.69 -7.50
CA GLN A 473 16.65 19.54 -6.99
C GLN A 473 17.95 19.40 -7.78
N GLU A 474 18.94 18.73 -7.20
CA GLU A 474 20.08 18.19 -7.94
C GLU A 474 19.70 16.87 -8.65
N ILE A 475 20.54 16.41 -9.59
CA ILE A 475 20.28 15.21 -10.38
C ILE A 475 21.48 14.26 -10.30
N ALA A 476 21.21 13.00 -9.97
CA ALA A 476 22.14 11.89 -10.06
C ALA A 476 21.80 11.01 -11.29
N GLU A 477 22.79 10.27 -11.82
CA GLU A 477 22.56 9.29 -12.89
C GLU A 477 23.26 7.96 -12.60
N ALA A 478 22.60 6.87 -12.98
CA ALA A 478 23.19 5.54 -13.13
C ALA A 478 23.09 5.15 -14.61
N LYS A 479 24.15 4.57 -15.19
CA LYS A 479 24.19 4.22 -16.61
C LYS A 479 25.03 2.99 -16.90
N ASP A 480 24.64 2.26 -17.94
CA ASP A 480 25.45 1.23 -18.58
C ASP A 480 25.52 1.49 -20.10
N GLU A 481 26.71 1.84 -20.58
CA GLU A 481 26.94 2.13 -22.00
C GLU A 481 27.04 0.86 -22.84
N VAL A 482 27.31 -0.31 -22.21
CA VAL A 482 27.35 -1.61 -22.91
C VAL A 482 25.97 -2.01 -23.40
N THR A 483 24.94 -1.82 -22.56
CA THR A 483 23.53 -2.05 -22.92
C THR A 483 23.11 -1.28 -24.16
N ARG A 484 23.44 0.02 -24.23
CA ARG A 484 23.18 0.88 -25.41
C ARG A 484 23.96 0.42 -26.66
N ASP A 485 25.26 0.20 -26.51
CA ASP A 485 26.17 0.05 -27.66
C ASP A 485 26.23 -1.37 -28.25
N ARG A 486 25.80 -2.39 -27.49
CA ARG A 486 25.96 -3.80 -27.87
C ARG A 486 24.73 -4.69 -27.68
N LEU A 487 23.87 -4.42 -26.69
CA LEU A 487 22.81 -5.36 -26.30
C LEU A 487 21.45 -4.96 -26.86
N HIS A 488 21.07 -3.70 -26.64
CA HIS A 488 19.77 -3.16 -27.02
C HIS A 488 19.99 -1.84 -27.77
N LEU A 489 20.09 -1.92 -29.11
CA LEU A 489 20.26 -0.74 -29.98
C LEU A 489 19.10 0.27 -29.90
N GLY A 490 17.95 -0.15 -29.35
CA GLY A 490 16.79 0.70 -29.04
C GLY A 490 16.65 1.03 -27.54
N ALA A 491 17.71 0.88 -26.73
CA ALA A 491 17.67 1.11 -25.29
C ALA A 491 17.17 2.53 -24.96
N GLN A 492 16.31 2.63 -23.94
CA GLN A 492 15.64 3.87 -23.58
C GLN A 492 16.53 4.80 -22.74
N ASP A 493 16.27 6.11 -22.80
CA ASP A 493 16.78 7.14 -21.88
C ASP A 493 15.61 7.84 -21.18
N PRO A 494 14.93 7.20 -20.20
CA PRO A 494 13.73 7.75 -19.58
C PRO A 494 13.94 9.13 -18.94
N ALA A 495 12.82 9.84 -18.72
CA ALA A 495 12.82 11.12 -18.02
C ALA A 495 13.40 11.02 -16.59
N VAL A 496 13.80 12.16 -16.03
CA VAL A 496 14.30 12.21 -14.64
C VAL A 496 13.15 11.86 -13.70
N VAL A 497 13.35 10.83 -12.87
CA VAL A 497 12.38 10.43 -11.84
C VAL A 497 12.52 11.38 -10.65
N GLU A 498 11.39 11.95 -10.19
CA GLU A 498 11.36 12.62 -8.88
C GLU A 498 11.51 11.56 -7.79
N THR A 499 12.56 11.66 -6.97
CA THR A 499 12.74 10.81 -5.80
C THR A 499 12.68 11.65 -4.52
N CYS A 500 12.43 10.99 -3.40
CA CYS A 500 12.52 11.61 -2.08
C CYS A 500 13.92 11.49 -1.45
N LEU A 501 14.96 11.06 -2.17
CA LEU A 501 16.29 10.82 -1.58
C LEU A 501 16.99 12.13 -1.22
N ALA A 502 17.60 12.18 -0.03
CA ALA A 502 18.25 13.36 0.52
C ALA A 502 19.60 13.64 -0.16
N ASP A 503 20.44 12.62 -0.27
CA ASP A 503 21.83 12.75 -0.68
C ASP A 503 22.15 12.07 -2.02
N LYS A 504 23.28 12.45 -2.60
CA LYS A 504 23.75 11.96 -3.90
C LYS A 504 24.05 10.46 -3.88
N ILE A 505 24.70 9.95 -2.84
CA ILE A 505 25.21 8.57 -2.77
C ILE A 505 24.04 7.59 -2.59
N GLY A 506 23.06 7.94 -1.76
CA GLY A 506 21.79 7.22 -1.67
C GLY A 506 21.06 7.18 -3.01
N CYS A 507 20.97 8.33 -3.71
CA CYS A 507 20.36 8.41 -5.03
C CYS A 507 21.07 7.52 -6.07
N GLU A 508 22.40 7.62 -6.21
CA GLU A 508 23.18 6.79 -7.13
C GLU A 508 23.07 5.29 -6.80
N THR A 509 23.05 4.92 -5.51
CA THR A 509 22.89 3.52 -5.07
C THR A 509 21.55 2.94 -5.48
N VAL A 510 20.45 3.67 -5.22
CA VAL A 510 19.09 3.23 -5.56
C VAL A 510 18.87 3.19 -7.08
N LEU A 511 19.37 4.18 -7.81
CA LEU A 511 19.31 4.21 -9.29
C LEU A 511 20.14 3.07 -9.90
N GLN A 512 21.31 2.76 -9.35
CA GLN A 512 22.16 1.67 -9.84
C GLN A 512 21.53 0.29 -9.58
N ALA A 513 20.87 0.10 -8.43
CA ALA A 513 20.12 -1.13 -8.14
C ALA A 513 18.93 -1.30 -9.10
N SER A 514 18.17 -0.22 -9.34
CA SER A 514 17.06 -0.19 -10.31
C SER A 514 17.52 -0.44 -11.74
N LEU A 515 18.66 0.13 -12.15
CA LEU A 515 19.23 -0.10 -13.47
C LEU A 515 19.72 -1.54 -13.61
N ALA A 516 20.49 -2.06 -12.65
CA ALA A 516 21.07 -3.40 -12.67
C ALA A 516 20.03 -4.51 -12.81
N HIS A 517 18.80 -4.25 -12.36
CA HIS A 517 17.68 -5.16 -12.58
C HIS A 517 17.35 -5.34 -14.07
N TRP A 518 17.42 -4.28 -14.89
CA TRP A 518 17.12 -4.28 -16.33
C TRP A 518 18.31 -4.60 -17.25
N LEU A 519 19.55 -4.71 -16.73
CA LEU A 519 20.75 -4.99 -17.55
C LEU A 519 20.88 -6.44 -18.04
N GLY A 520 19.96 -7.32 -17.66
CA GLY A 520 19.90 -8.71 -18.12
C GLY A 520 18.75 -8.96 -19.10
N ASN A 521 18.81 -10.07 -19.84
CA ASN A 521 17.66 -10.57 -20.60
C ASN A 521 16.56 -11.02 -19.63
N ARG A 522 15.71 -10.10 -19.18
CA ARG A 522 14.51 -10.42 -18.41
C ARG A 522 13.47 -11.09 -19.28
N ALA A 523 12.74 -12.03 -18.70
CA ALA A 523 11.56 -12.60 -19.29
C ALA A 523 10.43 -12.66 -18.26
N GLN A 524 9.23 -12.28 -18.67
CA GLN A 524 8.02 -12.52 -17.87
C GLN A 524 7.34 -13.79 -18.36
N TYR A 525 6.78 -14.56 -17.43
CA TYR A 525 6.03 -15.77 -17.70
C TYR A 525 4.71 -15.72 -16.95
N ARG A 526 3.60 -15.91 -17.66
CA ARG A 526 2.29 -16.21 -17.06
C ARG A 526 2.26 -17.71 -16.75
N VAL A 527 2.00 -18.07 -15.50
CA VAL A 527 2.02 -19.46 -15.04
C VAL A 527 0.80 -19.81 -14.21
N VAL A 528 0.44 -21.10 -14.22
CA VAL A 528 -0.60 -21.68 -13.37
C VAL A 528 0.05 -22.76 -12.50
N PRO A 529 0.35 -22.49 -11.22
CA PRO A 529 0.92 -23.47 -10.30
C PRO A 529 -0.16 -24.41 -9.73
N ASP A 530 0.20 -25.65 -9.37
CA ASP A 530 -0.70 -26.57 -8.67
C ASP A 530 -0.67 -26.35 -7.15
N THR A 531 -1.29 -25.25 -6.71
CA THR A 531 -1.27 -24.85 -5.30
C THR A 531 -2.66 -24.54 -4.75
N PRO A 532 -2.86 -24.59 -3.42
CA PRO A 532 -3.98 -23.93 -2.77
C PRO A 532 -4.05 -22.43 -3.14
N PRO A 533 -5.25 -21.84 -3.19
CA PRO A 533 -5.41 -20.40 -3.37
C PRO A 533 -4.79 -19.63 -2.20
N PHE A 534 -4.40 -18.39 -2.44
CA PHE A 534 -3.74 -17.48 -1.49
C PHE A 534 -2.37 -17.98 -0.99
N PHE A 535 -1.74 -18.91 -1.71
CA PHE A 535 -0.41 -19.40 -1.34
C PHE A 535 0.71 -18.40 -1.65
N PHE A 536 0.54 -17.52 -2.63
CA PHE A 536 1.55 -16.54 -3.09
C PHE A 536 1.14 -15.09 -2.78
N ASP A 537 2.14 -14.24 -2.54
CA ASP A 537 2.00 -12.79 -2.52
C ASP A 537 2.95 -12.14 -3.55
N ILE A 538 2.67 -10.88 -3.90
CA ILE A 538 3.58 -10.06 -4.73
C ILE A 538 4.93 -9.93 -4.01
N GLY A 539 6.02 -10.06 -4.76
CA GLY A 539 7.38 -9.99 -4.22
C GLY A 539 7.87 -11.28 -3.56
N ASP A 540 7.09 -12.37 -3.54
CA ASP A 540 7.64 -13.70 -3.26
C ASP A 540 8.60 -14.12 -4.38
N GLU A 541 9.74 -14.69 -3.99
CA GLU A 541 10.71 -15.29 -4.90
C GLU A 541 10.41 -16.79 -5.06
N VAL A 542 10.40 -17.30 -6.29
CA VAL A 542 10.07 -18.70 -6.61
C VAL A 542 11.06 -19.27 -7.61
N ALA A 543 11.40 -20.55 -7.47
CA ALA A 543 12.15 -21.26 -8.49
C ALA A 543 11.16 -21.77 -9.55
N ILE A 544 11.43 -21.56 -10.83
CA ILE A 544 10.67 -22.11 -11.96
C ILE A 544 11.58 -23.07 -12.71
N GLN A 545 11.06 -24.24 -13.06
CA GLN A 545 11.69 -25.18 -13.97
C GLN A 545 10.70 -25.65 -15.04
N TRP A 546 11.09 -25.54 -16.31
CA TRP A 546 10.26 -25.90 -17.45
C TRP A 546 11.10 -26.41 -18.63
N ASP A 547 10.52 -27.26 -19.47
CA ASP A 547 11.18 -27.75 -20.70
C ASP A 547 11.14 -26.64 -21.77
N GLY A 548 12.29 -26.06 -22.10
CA GLY A 548 12.38 -24.93 -23.03
C GLY A 548 12.47 -23.56 -22.33
N HIS A 549 12.55 -22.51 -23.15
CA HIS A 549 12.57 -21.11 -22.73
C HIS A 549 13.73 -20.69 -21.81
N GLY A 550 14.80 -21.50 -21.67
CA GLY A 550 15.94 -21.21 -20.79
C GLY A 550 15.71 -21.58 -19.31
N LEU A 551 14.64 -22.33 -19.02
CA LEU A 551 14.21 -22.69 -17.67
C LEU A 551 14.57 -24.14 -17.28
N GLU A 552 15.31 -24.86 -18.13
CA GLU A 552 15.61 -26.29 -17.96
C GLU A 552 16.45 -26.56 -16.71
N GLY A 553 17.44 -25.70 -16.46
CA GLY A 553 18.32 -25.75 -15.28
C GLY A 553 17.69 -25.18 -14.00
N GLY A 554 16.45 -24.70 -14.07
CA GLY A 554 15.80 -23.94 -13.00
C GLY A 554 16.31 -22.49 -12.91
N GLN A 555 15.39 -21.52 -12.84
CA GLN A 555 15.69 -20.11 -12.60
C GLN A 555 14.89 -19.59 -11.41
N ILE A 556 15.38 -18.54 -10.73
CA ILE A 556 14.62 -17.85 -9.68
C ILE A 556 13.99 -16.60 -10.28
N GLY A 557 12.68 -16.44 -10.10
CA GLY A 557 11.94 -15.24 -10.48
C GLY A 557 11.15 -14.63 -9.31
N VAL A 558 10.64 -13.42 -9.52
CA VAL A 558 9.83 -12.67 -8.55
C VAL A 558 8.37 -12.58 -9.04
N VAL A 559 7.41 -12.84 -8.17
CA VAL A 559 5.98 -12.71 -8.45
C VAL A 559 5.59 -11.23 -8.57
N ALA A 560 5.18 -10.79 -9.77
CA ALA A 560 4.77 -9.41 -10.08
C ALA A 560 3.23 -9.24 -10.12
N GLU A 561 2.51 -10.32 -10.42
CA GLU A 561 1.05 -10.37 -10.46
C GLU A 561 0.56 -11.65 -9.79
N VAL A 562 -0.52 -11.55 -9.02
CA VAL A 562 -1.26 -12.68 -8.46
C VAL A 562 -2.72 -12.48 -8.81
N ALA A 563 -3.33 -13.43 -9.52
CA ALA A 563 -4.77 -13.52 -9.72
C ALA A 563 -5.28 -14.84 -9.14
N GLU A 564 -6.41 -14.77 -8.44
CA GLU A 564 -7.10 -15.89 -7.81
C GLU A 564 -8.52 -15.98 -8.38
N GLY A 565 -8.92 -17.19 -8.79
CA GLY A 565 -10.24 -17.49 -9.31
C GLY A 565 -10.53 -18.99 -9.25
N GLU A 566 -10.89 -19.60 -10.37
CA GLU A 566 -10.94 -21.08 -10.47
C GLU A 566 -9.53 -21.69 -10.30
N TRP A 567 -8.51 -20.97 -10.77
CA TRP A 567 -7.09 -21.30 -10.64
C TRP A 567 -6.35 -20.06 -10.13
N THR A 568 -5.21 -20.28 -9.47
CA THR A 568 -4.23 -19.22 -9.23
C THR A 568 -3.47 -18.99 -10.52
N GLU A 569 -3.38 -17.75 -11.00
CA GLU A 569 -2.45 -17.34 -12.05
C GLU A 569 -1.40 -16.39 -11.46
N LEU A 570 -0.15 -16.55 -11.88
CA LEU A 570 0.94 -15.66 -11.52
C LEU A 570 1.55 -15.08 -12.79
N VAL A 571 2.01 -13.82 -12.75
CA VAL A 571 3.07 -13.34 -13.64
C VAL A 571 4.35 -13.30 -12.84
N ILE A 572 5.36 -14.04 -13.29
CA ILE A 572 6.67 -14.12 -12.66
C ILE A 572 7.71 -13.56 -13.63
N GLU A 573 8.55 -12.69 -13.12
CA GLU A 573 9.68 -12.12 -13.86
C GLU A 573 10.98 -12.83 -13.46
N VAL A 574 11.75 -13.27 -14.45
CA VAL A 574 13.03 -13.99 -14.33
C VAL A 574 14.13 -13.14 -14.93
#